data_AF-A7SU58-F1
#
_entry.id   AF-A7SU58-F1
#
_cell.length_a   1.000
_cell.length_b   1.000
_cell.length_c   1.000
_cell.angle_alpha   90.00
_cell.angle_beta   90.00
_cell.angle_gamma   90.00
#
_symmetry.space_group_name_H-M   'P 1'
#
loop_
_entity.id
_entity.type
_entity.pdbx_description
1 polymer ?
#
loop_
_entity_poly.entity_id
_entity_poly.type
_entity_poly.pdbx_seq_one_letter_code
_entity_poly.pdbx_strand_id
1 'polypeptide(L)' 'YNTRYTYGSSAKILYPAAGGCEDWVYGKLRVMYSFSVELRDTGSYGFLLPEDQIIPTGHETLEGVKALVRHMKV' A
#
# COMPACT_ATOMS: atom_id res chain seq x y z
N TYR A 1 6.97 5.78 13.87
CA TYR A 1 6.95 4.36 14.29
C TYR A 1 8.12 3.52 13.76
N ASN A 2 9.02 4.07 12.91
CA ASN A 2 10.17 3.34 12.33
C ASN A 2 9.81 2.06 11.55
N THR A 3 8.54 1.91 11.15
CA THR A 3 8.09 0.87 10.22
C THR A 3 8.73 1.10 8.86
N ARG A 4 9.22 0.03 8.25
CA ARG A 4 9.86 0.07 6.93
C ARG A 4 8.98 -0.65 5.93
N TYR A 5 8.65 0.05 4.85
CA TYR A 5 7.90 -0.49 3.72
C TYR A 5 8.84 -0.70 2.53
N THR A 6 8.64 -1.78 1.80
CA THR A 6 9.24 -2.00 0.48
C THR A 6 8.31 -1.44 -0.59
N TYR A 7 8.84 -0.88 -1.68
CA TYR A 7 8.06 -0.28 -2.76
C TYR A 7 8.52 -0.76 -4.13
N GLY A 8 7.60 -0.77 -5.09
CA GLY A 8 7.84 -1.22 -6.45
C GLY A 8 6.57 -1.74 -7.11
N SER A 9 6.69 -2.23 -8.34
CA SER A 9 5.59 -2.97 -9.00
C SER A 9 5.31 -4.25 -8.22
N SER A 10 4.04 -4.53 -7.94
CA SER A 10 3.57 -5.72 -7.20
C SER A 10 4.17 -7.01 -7.77
N ALA A 11 4.20 -7.16 -9.10
CA ALA A 11 4.79 -8.31 -9.78
C ALA A 11 6.29 -8.55 -9.45
N LYS A 12 7.04 -7.50 -9.11
CA LYS A 12 8.48 -7.58 -8.79
C LYS A 12 8.76 -7.78 -7.31
N ILE A 13 7.97 -7.14 -6.43
CA ILE A 13 8.24 -7.12 -4.98
C ILE A 13 7.45 -8.16 -4.20
N LEU A 14 6.35 -8.68 -4.77
CA LEU A 14 5.55 -9.76 -4.22
C LEU A 14 5.64 -10.99 -5.12
N TYR A 15 4.81 -11.04 -6.16
CA TYR A 15 4.76 -12.10 -7.17
C TYR A 15 3.86 -11.66 -8.34
N PRO A 16 4.01 -12.26 -9.55
CA PRO A 16 3.10 -11.99 -10.66
C PRO A 16 1.67 -12.43 -10.34
N ALA A 17 0.73 -11.49 -10.37
CA ALA A 17 -0.70 -11.73 -10.21
C ALA A 17 -1.46 -10.97 -11.30
N ALA A 18 -2.36 -11.64 -12.01
CA ALA A 18 -3.17 -11.02 -13.05
C ALA A 18 -4.59 -10.70 -12.54
N GLY A 19 -5.15 -9.59 -13.00
CA GLY A 19 -6.53 -9.19 -12.66
C GLY A 19 -6.67 -8.41 -11.35
N GLY A 20 -5.57 -7.86 -10.83
CA GLY A 20 -5.59 -6.95 -9.68
C GLY A 20 -6.46 -5.71 -9.94
N CYS A 21 -7.07 -5.18 -8.88
CA CYS A 21 -7.91 -3.98 -8.97
C CYS A 21 -7.09 -2.79 -9.46
N GLU A 22 -5.87 -2.64 -8.95
CA GLU A 22 -4.93 -1.58 -9.30
C GLU A 22 -4.54 -1.61 -10.79
N ASP A 23 -4.35 -2.81 -11.35
CA ASP A 23 -4.03 -3.01 -12.76
C ASP A 23 -5.23 -2.66 -13.65
N TRP A 24 -6.44 -3.05 -13.23
CA TRP A 24 -7.66 -2.70 -13.97
C TRP A 24 -7.93 -1.19 -13.94
N VAL A 25 -7.81 -0.56 -12.77
CA VAL A 25 -7.96 0.90 -12.61
C VAL A 25 -6.93 1.66 -13.45
N TYR A 26 -5.66 1.25 -13.42
CA TYR A 26 -4.61 1.87 -14.23
C TYR A 26 -4.83 1.63 -15.73
N GLY A 27 -5.05 0.37 -16.13
CA GLY A 27 -5.08 -0.05 -17.53
C GLY A 27 -6.38 0.31 -18.27
N LYS A 28 -7.54 0.16 -17.61
CA LYS A 28 -8.86 0.41 -18.22
C LYS A 28 -9.35 1.83 -17.96
N LEU A 29 -9.33 2.29 -16.72
CA LEU A 29 -9.81 3.63 -16.37
C LEU A 29 -8.79 4.73 -16.62
N ARG A 30 -7.53 4.38 -16.95
CA ARG A 30 -6.44 5.34 -17.21
C ARG A 30 -6.14 6.25 -16.02
N VAL A 31 -6.41 5.78 -14.80
CA VAL A 31 -6.07 6.50 -13.57
C VAL A 31 -4.59 6.26 -13.28
N MET A 32 -3.75 7.27 -13.53
CA MET A 32 -2.29 7.18 -13.41
C MET A 32 -1.81 6.85 -12.00
N TYR A 33 -2.52 7.35 -11.00
CA TYR A 33 -2.19 7.18 -9.59
C TYR A 33 -2.97 6.01 -8.99
N SER A 34 -2.59 4.79 -9.37
CA SER A 34 -3.18 3.54 -8.90
C SER A 34 -2.16 2.78 -8.05
N PHE A 35 -2.49 2.50 -6.79
CA PHE A 35 -1.56 1.93 -5.82
C PHE A 35 -2.26 0.91 -4.91
N SER A 36 -1.52 -0.14 -4.56
CA SER A 36 -1.89 -1.10 -3.51
C SER A 36 -0.90 -0.96 -2.36
N VAL A 37 -1.40 -1.02 -1.12
CA VAL A 37 -0.58 -0.91 0.09
C VAL A 37 -0.86 -2.12 0.97
N GLU A 38 0.15 -2.95 1.17
CA GLU A 38 0.14 -4.02 2.17
C GLU A 38 0.62 -3.45 3.51
N LEU A 39 -0.24 -3.53 4.53
CA LEU A 39 -0.01 -2.91 5.85
C LEU A 39 0.90 -3.76 6.75
N ARG A 40 0.95 -3.43 8.04
CA ARG A 40 1.65 -4.24 9.04
C ARG A 40 0.98 -5.61 9.22
N ASP A 41 1.71 -6.63 9.67
CA ASP A 41 3.15 -6.67 9.89
C ASP A 41 3.87 -7.49 8.80
N THR A 42 5.09 -7.94 9.07
CA THR A 42 5.86 -8.77 8.14
C THR A 42 5.75 -10.28 8.45
N GLY A 43 4.69 -10.70 9.14
CA GLY A 43 4.36 -12.11 9.38
C GLY A 43 4.51 -12.60 10.83
N SER A 44 4.74 -11.72 11.82
CA SER A 44 4.75 -12.15 13.23
C SER A 44 3.34 -12.43 13.74
N TYR A 45 2.38 -11.57 13.36
CA TYR A 45 0.96 -11.73 13.62
C TYR A 45 0.17 -11.91 12.31
N GLY A 46 0.65 -11.35 11.20
CA GLY A 46 -0.02 -11.38 9.91
C GLY A 46 -1.42 -10.80 10.02
N PHE A 47 -2.42 -11.58 9.63
CA PHE A 47 -3.83 -11.17 9.67
C PHE A 47 -4.40 -10.97 11.09
N LEU A 48 -3.76 -11.51 12.13
CA LEU A 48 -4.21 -11.42 13.52
C LEU A 48 -3.44 -10.34 14.29
N LEU A 49 -3.25 -9.18 13.66
CA LEU A 49 -2.51 -8.06 14.23
C LEU A 49 -3.20 -7.55 15.53
N PRO A 50 -2.46 -7.33 16.62
CA PRO A 50 -3.04 -6.86 17.88
C PRO A 50 -3.74 -5.51 17.77
N GLU A 51 -4.77 -5.30 18.59
CA GLU A 51 -5.59 -4.08 18.58
C GLU A 51 -4.79 -2.79 18.84
N ASP A 52 -3.71 -2.89 19.62
CA ASP A 52 -2.83 -1.76 19.94
C ASP A 52 -2.03 -1.25 18.73
N GLN A 53 -1.97 -2.04 17.64
CA GLN A 53 -1.33 -1.67 16.38
C GLN A 53 -2.28 -0.93 15.41
N ILE A 54 -3.58 -0.88 15.69
CA ILE A 54 -4.57 -0.25 14.79
C ILE A 54 -4.26 1.23 14.58
N ILE A 55 -4.18 2.00 15.67
CA ILE A 55 -3.93 3.45 15.59
C ILE A 55 -2.53 3.76 15.03
N PRO A 56 -1.43 3.11 15.48
CA PRO A 56 -0.12 3.29 14.87
C PRO A 56 -0.08 3.02 13.36
N THR A 57 -0.76 1.97 12.90
CA THR A 57 -0.84 1.63 11.47
C THR A 57 -1.63 2.70 10.71
N GLY A 58 -2.78 3.13 11.22
CA GLY A 58 -3.58 4.19 10.61
C GLY A 58 -2.81 5.51 10.47
N HIS A 59 -2.07 5.92 11.50
CA HIS A 59 -1.28 7.15 11.46
C HIS A 59 -0.17 7.12 10.41
N GLU A 60 0.62 6.04 10.33
CA GLU A 60 1.69 5.98 9.33
C GLU A 60 1.18 5.85 7.89
N THR A 61 0.11 5.07 7.68
CA THR A 61 -0.52 4.93 6.36
C THR A 61 -1.08 6.27 5.91
N LEU A 62 -1.74 7.02 6.79
CA LEU A 62 -2.30 8.33 6.44
C LEU A 62 -1.20 9.33 6.07
N GLU A 63 -0.06 9.35 6.77
CA GLU A 63 1.06 10.21 6.39
C GLU A 63 1.64 9.82 5.01
N GLY A 64 1.68 8.52 4.69
CA GLY A 64 2.00 8.03 3.34
C GLY A 64 1.04 8.53 2.27
N VAL A 65 -0.28 8.45 2.52
CA VAL A 65 -1.32 8.95 1.60
C VAL A 65 -1.20 10.47 1.41
N LYS A 66 -1.00 11.23 2.48
CA LYS A 66 -0.77 12.69 2.39
C LYS A 66 0.45 13.01 1.55
N ALA A 67 1.55 12.28 1.73
CA ALA A 67 2.76 12.47 0.93
C ALA A 67 2.50 12.17 -0.55
N LEU A 68 1.79 11.09 -0.86
CA LEU A 68 1.39 10.73 -2.23
C LEU A 68 0.58 11.86 -2.86
N VAL A 69 -0.48 12.33 -2.20
CA VAL A 69 -1.35 13.40 -2.71
C VAL A 69 -0.58 14.68 -2.99
N ARG A 70 0.37 15.05 -2.12
CA ARG A 70 1.23 16.24 -2.33
C ARG A 70 2.13 16.12 -3.57
N HIS A 71 2.48 14.91 -4.00
CA HIS A 71 3.35 14.68 -5.17
C HIS A 71 2.58 14.38 -6.46
N MET A 72 1.25 14.21 -6.38
CA MET A 72 0.43 14.05 -7.58
C MET A 72 0.45 15.36 -8.37
N LYS A 73 0.90 15.26 -9.63
CA LYS A 73 0.75 16.31 -10.63
C LYS A 73 -0.59 16.12 -11.31
N VAL A 74 -1.44 17.13 -11.20
CA VAL A 74 -2.75 17.23 -11.86
C VAL A 74 -2.56 17.92 -13.20
#